data_AF-A0A5R8ZWJ3-F1
#
_entry.id   AF-A0A5R8ZWJ3-F1
#
_cell.length_a   1.000
_cell.length_b   1.000
_cell.length_c   1.000
_cell.angle_alpha   90.00
_cell.angle_beta   90.00
_cell.angle_gamma   90.00
#
_symmetry.space_group_name_H-M   'P 1'
#
loop_
_entity.id
_entity.type
_entity.pdbx_description
1 polymer ?
#
loop_
_entity_poly.entity_id
_entity_poly.type
_entity_poly.pdbx_seq_one_letter_code
_entity_poly.pdbx_strand_id
1 'polypeptide(L)' 'MAKPNPFIPPGKDYGSVDTESRLRAVESFDLEQCRAALEVLGLQVTVEKKLRSRIRQLEKSANAGKEA' A
#
# COMPACT_ATOMS: atom_id res chain seq x y z
N MET A 1 -5.57 2.23 -23.48
CA MET A 1 -6.49 2.02 -22.34
C MET A 1 -5.78 2.51 -21.10
N ALA A 2 -6.35 3.48 -20.36
CA ALA A 2 -5.77 3.91 -19.09
C ALA A 2 -5.86 2.74 -18.11
N LYS A 3 -4.73 2.31 -17.53
CA LYS A 3 -4.78 1.34 -16.43
C LYS A 3 -5.53 2.02 -15.27
N PRO A 4 -6.52 1.35 -14.65
CA PRO A 4 -7.20 1.89 -13.49
C PRO A 4 -6.15 2.17 -12.40
N ASN A 5 -6.28 3.32 -11.72
CA ASN A 5 -5.35 3.69 -10.66
C ASN A 5 -5.41 2.61 -9.55
N PRO A 6 -4.31 1.89 -9.27
CA PRO A 6 -4.31 0.77 -8.34
C PRO A 6 -4.61 1.18 -6.89
N PHE A 7 -4.58 2.49 -6.59
CA PHE A 7 -4.88 3.04 -5.28
C PHE A 7 -6.34 3.46 -5.11
N ILE A 8 -7.17 3.32 -6.16
CA ILE A 8 -8.61 3.60 -6.09
C ILE A 8 -9.37 2.28 -5.96
N PRO A 9 -10.15 2.08 -4.88
CA PRO A 9 -10.96 0.88 -4.72
C PRO A 9 -11.99 0.70 -5.85
N PRO A 10 -12.36 -0.54 -6.20
CA PRO A 10 -13.41 -0.77 -7.18
C PRO A 10 -14.73 -0.13 -6.73
N GLY A 11 -15.40 0.57 -7.65
CA GLY A 11 -16.65 1.28 -7.37
C GLY A 11 -16.48 2.65 -6.71
N LYS A 12 -15.26 3.21 -6.66
CA LYS A 12 -15.00 4.59 -6.25
C LYS A 12 -14.31 5.38 -7.36
N ASP A 13 -14.60 6.67 -7.43
CA ASP A 13 -13.92 7.60 -8.35
C ASP A 13 -12.65 8.21 -7.75
N TYR A 14 -12.47 8.10 -6.42
CA TYR A 14 -11.34 8.68 -5.69
C TYR A 14 -10.85 7.77 -4.56
N GLY A 15 -9.57 7.95 -4.18
CA GLY A 15 -8.93 7.22 -3.08
C GLY A 15 -9.31 7.75 -1.69
N SER A 16 -8.74 7.17 -0.64
CA SER A 16 -9.00 7.59 0.75
C SER A 16 -8.63 9.05 1.00
N VAL A 17 -9.59 9.84 1.49
CA VAL A 17 -9.44 11.29 1.71
C VAL A 17 -8.86 11.64 3.08
N ASP A 18 -9.13 10.83 4.10
CA ASP A 18 -8.63 11.03 5.46
C ASP A 18 -7.45 10.09 5.78
N THR A 19 -6.68 10.47 6.81
CA THR A 19 -5.47 9.73 7.20
C THR A 19 -5.79 8.30 7.65
N GLU A 20 -6.87 8.08 8.39
CA GLU A 20 -7.21 6.74 8.91
C GLU A 20 -7.59 5.80 7.77
N SER A 21 -8.45 6.25 6.86
CA SER A 21 -8.84 5.51 5.66
C SER A 21 -7.64 5.21 4.75
N ARG A 22 -6.64 6.11 4.67
CA ARG A 22 -5.38 5.84 3.95
C ARG A 22 -4.58 4.74 4.62
N LEU A 23 -4.46 4.78 5.95
CA LEU A 23 -3.73 3.76 6.71
C LEU A 23 -4.40 2.38 6.61
N ARG A 24 -5.74 2.32 6.64
CA ARG A 24 -6.49 1.08 6.43
C ARG A 24 -6.30 0.53 5.02
N ALA A 25 -6.30 1.38 4.00
CA ALA A 25 -6.08 0.96 2.61
C ALA A 25 -4.71 0.27 2.43
N VAL A 26 -3.64 0.80 3.07
CA VAL A 26 -2.29 0.22 3.03
C VAL A 26 -2.25 -1.24 3.52
N GLU A 27 -3.17 -1.65 4.41
CA GLU A 27 -3.20 -3.03 4.91
C GLU A 27 -3.57 -4.05 3.83
N SER A 28 -4.36 -3.62 2.84
CA SER A 28 -4.72 -4.44 1.67
C SER A 28 -3.66 -4.48 0.57
N PHE A 29 -2.62 -3.63 0.65
CA PHE A 29 -1.63 -3.54 -0.42
C PHE A 29 -0.71 -4.76 -0.43
N ASP A 30 -0.39 -5.21 -1.64
CA ASP A 30 0.70 -6.13 -1.90
C ASP A 30 2.07 -5.41 -1.92
N LEU A 31 3.14 -6.19 -2.13
CA LEU A 31 4.50 -5.68 -2.06
C LEU A 31 4.81 -4.66 -3.18
N GLU A 32 4.29 -4.89 -4.38
CA GLU A 32 4.51 -4.01 -5.54
C GLU A 32 3.74 -2.71 -5.38
N GLN A 33 2.49 -2.79 -4.93
CA GLN A 33 1.66 -1.64 -4.58
C GLN A 33 2.28 -0.81 -3.46
N CYS A 34 2.86 -1.44 -2.44
CA CYS A 34 3.56 -0.71 -1.38
C CYS A 34 4.79 0.04 -1.90
N ARG A 35 5.56 -0.57 -2.80
CA ARG A 35 6.75 0.06 -3.40
C ARG A 35 6.35 1.23 -4.31
N ALA A 36 5.35 1.03 -5.17
CA ALA A 36 4.81 2.09 -6.02
C ALA A 36 4.24 3.27 -5.21
N ALA A 37 3.58 3.00 -4.08
CA ALA A 37 3.04 4.04 -3.21
C ALA A 37 4.14 4.93 -2.57
N LEU A 38 5.34 4.39 -2.34
CA LEU A 38 6.47 5.16 -1.80
C LEU A 38 7.08 6.14 -2.81
N GLU A 39 6.83 5.96 -4.11
CA GLU A 39 7.30 6.87 -5.16
C GLU A 39 6.41 8.11 -5.32
N VAL A 40 5.25 8.16 -4.64
CA VAL A 40 4.31 9.28 -4.70
C VAL A 40 4.88 10.49 -3.97
N LEU A 41 5.07 11.60 -4.71
CA LEU A 41 5.49 12.87 -4.13
C LEU A 41 4.46 13.42 -3.14
N GLY A 42 4.94 13.97 -2.02
CA GLY A 42 4.06 14.54 -1.00
C GLY A 42 3.34 13.51 -0.13
N LEU A 43 3.79 12.25 -0.14
CA LEU A 43 3.28 11.21 0.74
C LEU A 43 3.41 11.63 2.21
N GLN A 44 2.32 11.51 2.96
CA GLN A 44 2.29 11.83 4.38
C GLN A 44 3.19 10.87 5.17
N VAL A 45 4.03 11.41 6.05
CA VAL A 45 5.04 10.65 6.84
C VAL A 45 4.43 9.46 7.59
N THR A 46 3.22 9.59 8.13
CA THR A 46 2.53 8.49 8.81
C THR A 46 2.19 7.34 7.87
N VAL A 47 1.78 7.65 6.64
CA VAL A 47 1.47 6.65 5.60
C VAL A 47 2.75 5.99 5.11
N GLU A 48 3.82 6.77 4.91
CA GLU A 48 5.14 6.25 4.55
C GLU A 48 5.66 5.22 5.58
N LYS A 49 5.57 5.54 6.87
CA LYS A 49 5.96 4.61 7.95
C LYS A 49 5.15 3.32 7.91
N LYS A 50 3.83 3.40 7.68
CA LYS A 50 2.96 2.22 7.57
C LYS A 50 3.31 1.38 6.34
N LEU A 51 3.58 2.00 5.19
CA LEU A 51 4.01 1.31 3.96
C LEU A 51 5.33 0.56 4.17
N ARG A 52 6.35 1.22 4.74
CA ARG A 52 7.63 0.56 5.06
C ARG A 52 7.46 -0.62 6.03
N SER A 53 6.59 -0.47 7.03
CA SER A 53 6.27 -1.56 7.97
C SER A 53 5.59 -2.73 7.26
N ARG A 54 4.62 -2.44 6.38
CA ARG A 54 3.89 -3.45 5.60
C ARG A 54 4.81 -4.23 4.66
N ILE A 55 5.74 -3.55 3.98
CA ILE A 55 6.77 -4.18 3.14
C ILE A 55 7.55 -5.22 3.95
N ARG A 56 8.06 -4.84 5.14
CA ARG A 56 8.80 -5.76 6.02
C ARG A 56 7.97 -6.98 6.44
N GLN A 57 6.69 -6.78 6.73
CA GLN A 57 5.78 -7.88 7.09
C GLN A 57 5.58 -8.83 5.92
N LEU A 58 5.32 -8.31 4.72
CA LEU A 58 5.14 -9.10 3.50
C LEU A 58 6.40 -9.87 3.13
N GLU A 59 7.57 -9.23 3.20
CA GLU A 59 8.86 -9.89 2.95
C GLU A 59 9.14 -10.99 3.98
N LYS A 60 8.83 -10.74 5.27
CA LYS A 60 8.94 -11.76 6.32
C LYS A 60 8.01 -12.94 6.06
N SER A 61 6.75 -12.69 5.72
CA SER A 61 5.77 -13.75 5.41
C SER A 61 6.17 -14.55 4.17
N ALA A 62 6.67 -13.87 3.12
CA ALA A 62 7.18 -14.52 1.92
C ALA A 62 8.43 -15.39 2.19
N ASN A 63 9.28 -14.99 3.14
CA ASN A 63 10.44 -15.80 3.55
C ASN A 63 10.04 -16.98 4.45
N ALA A 64 9.14 -16.75 5.41
CA ALA A 64 8.65 -17.80 6.30
C ALA A 64 7.89 -18.91 5.54
N GLY A 65 7.21 -18.57 4.43
CA GLY A 65 6.57 -19.55 3.56
C GLY A 65 7.53 -20.32 2.63
N LYS A 66 8.81 -19.94 2.55
CA LYS A 66 9.84 -20.66 1.78
C LYS A 66 10.65 -21.67 2.61
N GLU A 67 10.53 -21.62 3.93
CA GLU A 67 11.22 -22.52 4.87
C GLU A 67 10.30 -23.64 5.42
N ALA A 68 9.10 -23.81 4.84
CA ALA A 68 8.11 -24.83 5.21
C ALA A 68 8.00 -25.94 4.15
#